data_AF-A0A3D1K2U0-F1
#
_entry.id   AF-A0A3D1K2U0-F1
#
_cell.length_a   1.000
_cell.length_b   1.000
_cell.length_c   1.000
_cell.angle_alpha   90.00
_cell.angle_beta   90.00
_cell.angle_gamma   90.00
#
_symmetry.space_group_name_H-M   'P 1'
#
loop_
_entity.id
_entity.type
_entity.pdbx_description
1 polymer ?
#
loop_
_entity_poly.entity_id
_entity_poly.type
_entity_poly.pdbx_seq_one_letter_code
_entity_poly.pdbx_strand_id
1 'polypeptide(L)'
;MQSVLYSVVAVWGAIALVLAFGAAAITVIGVLLLKKKNTAAGIILSLIGAIGILLSFALIGCICYAFYFMTSIPGYKEAKVEEFNPDGYSGKLATISFPFKGDSVLTESNSDKNLDIRYSSRDGTFKVPAGMHDFSSYEIWATDEKGGKWEASSWKTADFENTINLAEDSKMELLAGPPFTAKLSIKEKSDGTVSFSLNYKDRKGNDFSLLPENRNDGAPGFEVLSASGEKLWSGEFKYG
;
A
#
# COMPACT_ATOMS: atom_id res chain seq x y z
N MET A 1 -0.89 2.60 3.29
CA MET A 1 -0.16 2.62 4.57
C MET A 1 -0.56 3.80 5.46
N GLN A 2 -0.68 5.03 4.93
CA GLN A 2 -1.20 6.18 5.68
C GLN A 2 -2.58 5.94 6.33
N SER A 3 -3.53 5.36 5.59
CA SER A 3 -4.86 5.03 6.11
C SER A 3 -4.82 4.12 7.36
N VAL A 4 -3.92 3.14 7.37
CA VAL A 4 -3.72 2.24 8.51
C VAL A 4 -3.16 2.99 9.72
N LEU A 5 -2.20 3.89 9.50
CA LEU A 5 -1.62 4.70 10.58
C LEU A 5 -2.66 5.63 11.22
N TYR A 6 -3.48 6.30 10.41
CA TYR A 6 -4.57 7.14 10.91
C TYR A 6 -5.60 6.33 11.71
N SER A 7 -5.98 5.14 11.23
CA SER A 7 -6.89 4.25 11.95
C SER A 7 -6.31 3.79 13.29
N VAL A 8 -5.01 3.45 13.35
CA VAL A 8 -4.34 3.07 14.59
C VAL A 8 -4.32 4.23 15.59
N VAL A 9 -3.94 5.44 15.16
CA VAL A 9 -3.93 6.62 16.04
C VAL A 9 -5.33 6.95 16.53
N ALA A 10 -6.35 6.88 15.68
CA ALA A 10 -7.73 7.14 16.05
C ALA A 10 -8.25 6.14 17.11
N VAL A 11 -7.97 4.85 16.94
CA VAL A 11 -8.37 3.80 17.89
C VAL A 11 -7.69 4.00 19.24
N TRP A 12 -6.37 4.21 19.26
CA TRP A 12 -5.65 4.40 20.52
C TRP A 12 -6.00 5.72 21.22
N GLY A 13 -6.25 6.78 20.45
CA GLY A 13 -6.77 8.04 20.98
C GLY A 13 -8.15 7.88 21.62
N ALA A 14 -9.05 7.12 21.00
CA ALA A 14 -10.37 6.82 21.55
C ALA A 14 -10.27 5.99 22.85
N ILE A 15 -9.41 4.98 22.91
CA ILE A 15 -9.16 4.19 24.12
C ILE A 15 -8.64 5.08 25.25
N ALA A 16 -7.67 5.96 24.98
CA ALA A 16 -7.12 6.85 26.00
C ALA A 16 -8.18 7.83 26.54
N LEU A 17 -9.08 8.33 25.69
CA LEU A 17 -10.20 9.17 26.12
C LEU A 17 -11.18 8.41 27.03
N VAL A 18 -11.56 7.18 26.67
CA VAL A 18 -12.45 6.35 27.50
C VAL A 18 -11.85 6.11 28.88
N LEU A 19 -10.54 5.82 28.95
CA LEU A 19 -9.83 5.64 30.22
C LEU A 19 -9.79 6.93 31.04
N ALA A 20 -9.56 8.09 30.41
CA ALA A 20 -9.57 9.38 31.08
C ALA A 20 -10.94 9.71 31.69
N PHE A 21 -12.02 9.49 30.94
CA PHE A 21 -13.38 9.71 31.44
C PHE A 21 -13.77 8.74 32.55
N GLY A 22 -13.39 7.46 32.45
CA GLY A 22 -13.58 6.47 33.50
C GLY A 22 -12.86 6.85 34.79
N ALA A 23 -11.59 7.27 34.68
CA ALA A 23 -10.80 7.75 35.81
C ALA A 23 -11.40 9.00 36.46
N ALA A 24 -11.88 9.96 35.65
CA ALA A 24 -12.57 11.15 36.15
C ALA A 24 -13.86 10.82 36.91
N ALA A 25 -14.67 9.87 36.42
CA ALA A 25 -15.85 9.40 37.13
C ALA A 25 -15.50 8.78 38.49
N ILE A 26 -14.43 7.98 38.55
CA ILE A 26 -13.92 7.38 39.80
C ILE A 26 -13.48 8.49 40.78
N THR A 27 -12.78 9.52 40.32
CA THR A 27 -12.41 10.68 41.15
C THR A 27 -13.64 11.38 41.70
N VAL A 28 -14.66 11.65 40.88
CA VAL A 28 -15.91 12.29 41.31
C VAL A 28 -16.62 11.46 42.37
N ILE A 29 -16.70 10.14 42.20
CA ILE A 29 -17.28 9.22 43.20
C ILE A 29 -16.48 9.28 44.51
N GLY A 30 -15.15 9.28 44.43
CA GLY A 30 -14.27 9.44 45.60
C GLY A 30 -14.56 10.72 46.37
N VAL A 31 -14.66 11.86 45.68
CA VAL A 31 -14.99 13.17 46.29
C VAL A 31 -16.38 13.17 46.92
N LEU A 32 -17.38 12.53 46.30
CA LEU A 32 -18.72 12.41 46.86
C LEU A 32 -18.74 11.57 48.15
N LEU A 33 -17.91 10.51 48.22
CA LEU A 33 -17.78 9.68 49.42
C LEU A 33 -17.07 10.41 50.56
N LEU A 34 -16.07 11.25 50.25
CA LEU A 34 -15.45 12.16 51.22
C LEU A 34 -16.49 13.11 51.84
N LYS A 35 -17.37 13.68 51.01
CA LYS A 35 -18.47 14.54 51.49
C LYS A 35 -19.46 13.80 52.39
N LYS A 36 -19.63 12.49 52.21
CA LYS A 36 -20.50 11.61 53.03
C LYS A 36 -19.82 11.06 54.30
N LYS A 37 -18.64 11.58 54.68
CA LYS A 37 -17.83 11.14 55.84
C LYS A 37 -17.31 9.70 55.74
N ASN A 38 -17.31 9.08 54.55
CA ASN A 38 -16.65 7.80 54.33
C ASN A 38 -15.20 8.03 53.86
N THR A 39 -14.35 8.43 54.80
CA THR A 39 -13.05 9.05 54.52
C THR A 39 -12.06 8.10 53.85
N ALA A 40 -11.98 6.84 54.30
CA ALA A 40 -11.01 5.88 53.76
C ALA A 40 -11.31 5.50 52.31
N ALA A 41 -12.56 5.13 52.00
CA ALA A 41 -12.97 4.78 50.65
C ALA A 41 -12.90 5.99 49.69
N GLY A 42 -13.27 7.19 50.19
CA GLY A 42 -13.21 8.43 49.41
C GLY A 42 -11.78 8.84 49.04
N ILE A 43 -10.81 8.70 49.95
CA ILE A 43 -9.39 8.97 49.68
C ILE A 43 -8.86 8.00 48.61
N ILE A 44 -9.09 6.70 48.79
CA ILE A 44 -8.58 5.66 47.89
C ILE A 44 -9.10 5.86 46.45
N LEU A 45 -10.41 6.07 46.28
CA LEU A 45 -10.99 6.26 44.95
C LEU A 45 -10.54 7.57 44.30
N SER A 46 -10.40 8.65 45.08
CA SER A 46 -9.91 9.93 44.54
C SER A 46 -8.47 9.82 44.02
N LEU A 47 -7.61 9.09 44.75
CA LEU A 47 -6.22 8.84 44.34
C LEU A 47 -6.14 7.95 43.10
N ILE A 48 -6.90 6.84 43.05
CA ILE A 48 -6.93 5.95 41.88
C ILE A 48 -7.39 6.71 40.63
N GLY A 49 -8.46 7.50 40.75
CA GLY A 49 -8.95 8.30 39.63
C GLY A 49 -7.95 9.38 39.19
N ALA A 50 -7.29 10.06 40.13
CA ALA A 50 -6.26 11.05 39.79
C ALA A 50 -5.05 10.42 39.06
N ILE A 51 -4.58 9.26 39.52
CA ILE A 51 -3.52 8.49 38.84
C ILE A 51 -3.99 8.06 37.45
N GLY A 52 -5.22 7.57 37.32
CA GLY A 52 -5.79 7.17 36.03
C GLY A 52 -5.86 8.31 35.01
N ILE A 53 -6.22 9.52 35.45
CA ILE A 53 -6.21 10.71 34.58
C ILE A 53 -4.78 11.03 34.12
N LEU A 54 -3.82 11.03 35.03
CA LEU A 54 -2.42 11.35 34.72
C LEU A 54 -1.80 10.34 33.73
N LEU A 55 -2.05 9.04 33.93
CA LEU A 55 -1.62 7.99 33.02
C LEU A 55 -2.28 8.11 31.63
N SER A 56 -3.54 8.53 31.57
CA SER A 56 -4.24 8.73 30.29
C SER A 56 -3.64 9.90 29.50
N PHE A 57 -3.30 11.01 30.15
CA PHE A 57 -2.60 12.13 29.49
C PHE A 57 -1.19 11.76 29.06
N ALA A 58 -0.45 10.99 29.86
CA ALA A 58 0.86 10.47 29.47
C ALA A 58 0.77 9.58 28.22
N LEU A 59 -0.23 8.70 28.15
CA LEU A 59 -0.48 7.84 26.99
C LEU A 59 -0.81 8.67 25.74
N ILE A 60 -1.69 9.67 25.85
CA ILE A 60 -1.99 10.60 24.75
C ILE A 60 -0.71 11.30 24.27
N GLY A 61 0.11 11.80 25.20
CA GLY A 61 1.40 12.42 24.89
C GLY A 61 2.33 11.47 24.13
N CYS A 62 2.44 10.21 24.55
CA CYS A 62 3.23 9.19 23.86
C CYS A 62 2.70 8.89 22.45
N ILE A 63 1.39 8.80 22.25
CA ILE A 63 0.76 8.58 20.94
C ILE A 63 1.05 9.78 20.02
N CYS A 64 0.84 11.00 20.51
CA CYS A 64 1.13 12.22 19.74
C CYS A 64 2.61 12.33 19.38
N TYR A 65 3.50 12.00 20.32
CA TYR A 65 4.95 11.98 20.07
C TYR A 65 5.35 10.91 19.05
N ALA A 66 4.81 9.69 19.15
CA ALA A 66 5.06 8.63 18.20
C ALA A 66 4.55 9.00 16.79
N PHE A 67 3.38 9.64 16.69
CA PHE A 67 2.85 10.13 15.42
C PHE A 67 3.71 11.25 14.83
N TYR A 68 4.10 12.23 15.65
CA TYR A 68 5.03 13.28 15.25
C TYR A 68 6.36 12.70 14.75
N PHE A 69 6.93 11.74 15.47
CA PHE A 69 8.17 11.07 15.09
C PHE A 69 8.00 10.31 13.76
N MET A 70 6.97 9.47 13.63
CA MET A 70 6.71 8.72 12.39
C MET A 70 6.51 9.62 11.16
N THR A 71 5.83 10.75 11.32
CA THR A 71 5.63 11.73 10.24
C THR A 71 6.86 12.61 9.98
N SER A 72 7.77 12.71 10.95
CA SER A 72 9.01 13.48 10.85
C SER A 72 10.22 12.67 10.37
N ILE A 73 10.11 11.34 10.24
CA ILE A 73 11.16 10.50 9.66
C ILE A 73 11.36 10.94 8.19
N PRO A 74 12.56 11.42 7.81
CA PRO A 74 12.90 11.70 6.42
C PRO A 74 12.79 10.39 5.63
N GLY A 75 11.78 10.30 4.77
CA GLY A 75 11.36 9.05 4.10
C GLY A 75 9.85 8.83 4.12
N TYR A 76 9.10 9.58 4.94
CA TYR A 76 7.63 9.57 4.94
C TYR A 76 6.99 10.66 4.07
N LYS A 77 7.79 11.55 3.48
CA LYS A 77 7.31 12.48 2.46
C LYS A 77 7.15 11.69 1.17
N GLU A 78 5.96 11.74 0.56
CA GLU A 78 5.74 11.19 -0.78
C GLU A 78 6.92 11.55 -1.67
N ALA A 79 7.55 10.53 -2.27
CA ALA A 79 8.67 10.75 -3.16
C ALA A 79 8.22 11.75 -4.23
N LYS A 80 9.05 12.77 -4.49
CA LYS A 80 8.75 13.66 -5.60
C LYS A 80 8.79 12.81 -6.86
N VAL A 81 7.80 12.95 -7.73
CA VAL A 81 7.79 12.25 -9.01
C VAL A 81 8.24 13.22 -10.10
N GLU A 82 9.26 12.84 -10.87
CA GLU A 82 9.73 13.58 -12.04
C GLU A 82 9.63 12.71 -13.29
N GLU A 83 9.07 13.26 -14.36
CA GLU A 83 9.04 12.60 -15.67
C GLU A 83 10.38 12.84 -16.37
N PHE A 84 11.02 11.75 -16.81
CA PHE A 84 12.26 11.82 -17.57
C PHE A 84 11.98 12.26 -19.01
N ASN A 85 12.63 13.34 -19.45
CA ASN A 85 12.59 13.79 -20.84
C ASN A 85 13.89 13.41 -21.57
N PRO A 86 13.89 12.38 -22.44
CA PRO A 86 15.09 11.97 -23.16
C PRO A 86 15.60 13.04 -24.14
N ASP A 87 14.72 13.86 -24.71
CA ASP A 87 15.10 14.87 -25.72
C ASP A 87 15.83 16.07 -25.08
N GLY A 88 15.59 16.31 -23.79
CA GLY A 88 16.27 17.34 -23.00
C GLY A 88 17.53 16.85 -22.28
N TYR A 89 17.85 15.55 -22.36
CA TYR A 89 18.95 14.97 -21.62
C TYR A 89 20.26 15.06 -22.41
N SER A 90 21.27 15.73 -21.85
CA SER A 90 22.59 15.91 -22.49
C SER A 90 23.58 14.77 -22.25
N GLY A 91 23.23 13.82 -21.38
CA GLY A 91 24.09 12.69 -21.05
C GLY A 91 23.96 11.54 -22.06
N LYS A 92 24.66 10.45 -21.77
CA LYS A 92 24.59 9.23 -22.57
C LYS A 92 23.32 8.45 -22.24
N LEU A 93 22.70 7.88 -23.26
CA LEU A 93 21.45 7.12 -23.13
C LEU A 93 21.70 5.64 -23.41
N ALA A 94 20.84 4.81 -22.84
CA ALA A 94 20.64 3.41 -23.18
C ALA A 94 19.16 3.20 -23.52
N THR A 95 18.85 2.04 -24.11
CA THR A 95 17.49 1.65 -24.47
C THR A 95 17.07 0.41 -23.69
N ILE A 96 15.91 0.50 -23.05
CA ILE A 96 15.20 -0.65 -22.48
C ILE A 96 13.97 -0.91 -23.35
N SER A 97 13.66 -2.17 -23.64
CA SER A 97 12.42 -2.53 -24.33
C SER A 97 11.67 -3.67 -23.65
N PHE A 98 10.35 -3.55 -23.60
CA PHE A 98 9.45 -4.64 -23.27
C PHE A 98 8.99 -5.36 -24.56
N PRO A 99 8.70 -6.67 -24.47
CA PRO A 99 8.01 -7.41 -25.52
C PRO A 99 6.63 -6.85 -25.84
N PHE A 100 5.94 -6.31 -24.83
CA PHE A 100 4.66 -5.63 -24.99
C PHE A 100 4.84 -4.28 -25.68
N LYS A 101 4.05 -4.03 -26.72
CA LYS A 101 4.05 -2.78 -27.51
C LYS A 101 2.80 -1.98 -27.18
N GLY A 102 2.88 -1.18 -26.14
CA GLY A 102 1.79 -0.30 -25.71
C GLY A 102 2.24 0.72 -24.69
N ASP A 103 1.27 1.51 -24.22
CA ASP A 103 1.51 2.52 -23.18
C ASP A 103 2.05 1.84 -21.93
N SER A 104 3.17 2.35 -21.44
CA SER A 104 3.91 1.75 -20.35
C SER A 104 4.79 2.77 -19.65
N VAL A 105 5.02 2.53 -18.37
CA VAL A 105 5.88 3.34 -17.52
C VAL A 105 6.83 2.43 -16.78
N LEU A 106 8.08 2.87 -16.68
CA LEU A 106 9.10 2.30 -15.81
C LEU A 106 9.46 3.36 -14.76
N THR A 107 9.52 2.99 -13.49
CA THR A 107 9.84 3.90 -12.39
C THR A 107 11.15 3.47 -11.73
N GLU A 108 12.03 4.44 -11.51
CA GLU A 108 13.26 4.29 -10.75
C GLU A 108 13.18 5.07 -9.45
N SER A 109 13.49 4.44 -8.33
CA SER A 109 13.46 5.11 -7.02
C SER A 109 14.85 5.55 -6.60
N ASN A 110 15.05 6.87 -6.51
CA ASN A 110 16.26 7.47 -5.96
C ASN A 110 16.04 7.82 -4.48
N SER A 111 16.37 6.85 -3.62
CA SER A 111 16.21 6.97 -2.16
C SER A 111 17.01 8.14 -1.58
N ASP A 112 18.21 8.42 -2.11
CA ASP A 112 19.08 9.50 -1.63
C ASP A 112 18.45 10.89 -1.82
N LYS A 113 17.65 11.04 -2.89
CA LYS A 113 16.98 12.30 -3.24
C LYS A 113 15.49 12.33 -2.87
N ASN A 114 14.95 11.23 -2.33
CA ASN A 114 13.51 11.03 -2.13
C ASN A 114 12.72 11.37 -3.42
N LEU A 115 13.21 10.86 -4.55
CA LEU A 115 12.75 11.17 -5.89
C LEU A 115 12.48 9.87 -6.65
N ASP A 116 11.29 9.74 -7.22
CA ASP A 116 10.97 8.73 -8.21
C ASP A 116 11.06 9.35 -9.61
N ILE A 117 11.79 8.69 -10.50
CA ILE A 117 11.93 9.08 -11.90
C ILE A 117 11.04 8.17 -12.73
N ARG A 118 10.07 8.74 -13.45
CA ARG A 118 9.20 8.01 -14.37
C ARG A 118 9.71 8.12 -15.79
N TYR A 119 9.81 6.98 -16.45
CA TYR A 119 10.14 6.84 -17.85
C TYR A 119 8.88 6.34 -18.57
N SER A 120 8.27 7.17 -19.41
CA SER A 120 7.09 6.77 -20.19
C SER A 120 7.43 6.31 -21.60
N SER A 121 6.68 5.34 -22.12
CA SER A 121 6.73 4.89 -23.51
C SER A 121 5.35 4.53 -24.04
N ARG A 122 5.13 4.71 -25.34
CA ARG A 122 3.91 4.30 -26.05
C ARG A 122 4.04 2.96 -26.78
N ASP A 123 5.26 2.47 -26.90
CA ASP A 123 5.59 1.26 -27.67
C ASP A 123 6.40 0.25 -26.84
N GLY A 124 6.42 0.42 -25.51
CA GLY A 124 7.22 -0.38 -24.60
C GLY A 124 8.73 -0.18 -24.76
N THR A 125 9.20 0.85 -25.47
CA THR A 125 10.63 1.17 -25.61
C THR A 125 10.97 2.47 -24.89
N PHE A 126 11.90 2.40 -23.95
CA PHE A 126 12.31 3.51 -23.09
C PHE A 126 13.72 3.93 -23.42
N LYS A 127 13.94 5.24 -23.46
CA LYS A 127 15.28 5.83 -23.38
C LYS A 127 15.54 6.18 -21.93
N VAL A 128 16.63 5.67 -21.38
CA VAL A 128 17.06 5.91 -20.00
C VAL A 128 18.52 6.38 -20.02
N PRO A 129 19.00 7.11 -18.99
CA PRO A 129 20.43 7.39 -18.86
C PRO A 129 21.27 6.12 -18.93
N ALA A 130 22.52 6.21 -19.37
CA ALA A 130 23.47 5.11 -19.21
C ALA A 130 24.01 5.13 -17.77
N GLY A 131 24.17 3.95 -17.17
CA GLY A 131 24.69 3.79 -15.81
C GLY A 131 23.92 2.78 -14.96
N MET A 132 24.04 2.93 -13.65
CA MET A 132 23.40 2.07 -12.65
C MET A 132 21.97 2.55 -12.39
N HIS A 133 21.01 1.64 -12.47
CA HIS A 133 19.59 1.90 -12.24
C HIS A 133 18.97 0.91 -11.26
N ASP A 134 18.16 1.41 -10.33
CA ASP A 134 17.34 0.61 -9.43
C ASP A 134 15.84 0.86 -9.71
N PHE A 135 15.30 0.08 -10.64
CA PHE A 135 13.91 0.20 -11.05
C PHE A 135 12.99 -0.43 -9.99
N SER A 136 12.06 0.37 -9.48
CA SER A 136 11.19 0.00 -8.36
C SER A 136 9.84 -0.51 -8.82
N SER A 137 9.31 -0.01 -9.93
CA SER A 137 8.04 -0.46 -10.47
C SER A 137 7.97 -0.29 -11.99
N TYR A 138 6.98 -0.94 -12.57
CA TYR A 138 6.59 -0.71 -13.95
C TYR A 138 5.10 -0.99 -14.08
N GLU A 139 4.50 -0.27 -15.01
CA GLU A 139 3.07 -0.19 -15.25
C GLU A 139 2.86 -0.32 -16.76
N ILE A 140 1.87 -1.08 -17.18
CA ILE A 140 1.46 -1.19 -18.58
C ILE A 140 -0.05 -0.99 -18.68
N TRP A 141 -0.49 -0.36 -19.77
CA TRP A 141 -1.90 -0.17 -20.06
C TRP A 141 -2.29 -0.83 -21.38
N ALA A 142 -3.46 -1.42 -21.39
CA ALA A 142 -4.06 -2.03 -22.57
C ALA A 142 -5.55 -1.75 -22.62
N THR A 143 -6.10 -1.68 -23.84
CA THR A 143 -7.54 -1.61 -24.07
C THR A 143 -7.99 -2.94 -24.68
N ASP A 144 -9.02 -3.55 -24.12
CA ASP A 144 -9.61 -4.78 -24.65
C ASP A 144 -10.54 -4.49 -25.86
N GLU A 145 -11.01 -5.57 -26.51
CA GLU A 145 -11.87 -5.48 -27.68
C GLU A 145 -13.22 -4.79 -27.42
N LYS A 146 -13.65 -4.71 -26.15
CA LYS A 146 -14.89 -4.06 -25.72
C LYS A 146 -14.66 -2.61 -25.27
N GLY A 147 -13.43 -2.10 -25.40
CA GLY A 147 -13.06 -0.75 -24.97
C GLY A 147 -12.76 -0.65 -23.47
N GLY A 148 -12.73 -1.78 -22.75
CA GLY A 148 -12.33 -1.83 -21.34
C GLY A 148 -10.83 -1.56 -21.22
N LYS A 149 -10.46 -0.67 -20.31
CA LYS A 149 -9.06 -0.30 -20.07
C LYS A 149 -8.51 -1.02 -18.85
N TRP A 150 -7.33 -1.57 -19.02
CA TRP A 150 -6.66 -2.41 -18.05
C TRP A 150 -5.26 -1.86 -17.76
N GLU A 151 -4.90 -1.90 -16.50
CA GLU A 151 -3.56 -1.65 -16.00
C GLU A 151 -3.01 -2.97 -15.45
N ALA A 152 -1.78 -3.31 -15.85
CA ALA A 152 -0.99 -4.30 -15.14
C ALA A 152 0.23 -3.63 -14.53
N SER A 153 0.47 -3.85 -13.24
CA SER A 153 1.57 -3.25 -12.52
C SER A 153 2.27 -4.24 -11.61
N SER A 154 3.56 -4.04 -11.41
CA SER A 154 4.39 -4.88 -10.56
C SER A 154 5.49 -4.06 -9.91
N TRP A 155 5.81 -4.45 -8.68
CA TRP A 155 6.77 -3.79 -7.80
C TRP A 155 7.96 -4.73 -7.64
N LYS A 156 9.13 -4.32 -8.16
CA LYS A 156 10.35 -5.12 -8.27
C LYS A 156 10.16 -6.45 -9.01
N THR A 157 10.69 -6.53 -10.23
CA THR A 157 10.72 -7.81 -10.98
C THR A 157 11.95 -8.63 -10.61
N ALA A 158 11.92 -9.93 -10.86
CA ALA A 158 13.10 -10.79 -10.87
C ALA A 158 14.13 -10.32 -11.92
N ASP A 159 13.69 -9.73 -13.04
CA ASP A 159 14.61 -9.12 -14.02
C ASP A 159 15.33 -7.89 -13.42
N PHE A 160 14.75 -7.26 -12.39
CA PHE A 160 15.28 -6.13 -11.62
C PHE A 160 15.57 -6.48 -10.15
N GLU A 161 15.77 -7.76 -9.82
CA GLU A 161 15.99 -8.16 -8.42
C GLU A 161 17.22 -7.46 -7.80
N ASN A 162 18.07 -6.86 -8.65
CA ASN A 162 19.18 -5.99 -8.30
C ASN A 162 19.29 -4.77 -9.24
N THR A 163 20.13 -3.81 -8.86
CA THR A 163 20.56 -2.68 -9.69
C THR A 163 21.13 -3.17 -11.03
N ILE A 164 20.64 -2.61 -12.14
CA ILE A 164 21.12 -2.90 -13.50
C ILE A 164 22.15 -1.87 -13.93
N ASN A 165 23.23 -2.31 -14.57
CA ASN A 165 24.18 -1.42 -15.24
C ASN A 165 23.95 -1.41 -16.76
N LEU A 166 23.61 -0.25 -17.31
CA LEU A 166 23.38 -0.05 -18.74
C LEU A 166 24.56 0.71 -19.36
N ALA A 167 25.22 0.09 -20.34
CA ALA A 167 26.26 0.75 -21.10
C ALA A 167 25.67 1.79 -22.07
N GLU A 168 26.49 2.77 -22.48
CA GLU A 168 26.15 3.73 -23.53
C GLU A 168 25.70 3.01 -24.81
N ASP A 169 24.61 3.50 -25.42
CA ASP A 169 23.99 2.97 -26.64
C ASP A 169 23.58 1.48 -26.58
N SER A 170 23.60 0.89 -25.37
CA SER A 170 23.17 -0.48 -25.18
C SER A 170 21.66 -0.64 -25.32
N LYS A 171 21.26 -1.85 -25.68
CA LYS A 171 19.86 -2.26 -25.76
C LYS A 171 19.66 -3.46 -24.85
N MET A 172 18.69 -3.35 -23.95
CA MET A 172 18.27 -4.42 -23.06
C MET A 172 16.80 -4.70 -23.29
N GLU A 173 16.46 -5.97 -23.53
CA GLU A 173 15.08 -6.41 -23.48
C GLU A 173 14.77 -6.94 -22.09
N LEU A 174 13.67 -6.49 -21.51
CA LEU A 174 13.17 -6.96 -20.23
C LEU A 174 11.92 -7.80 -20.48
N LEU A 175 11.94 -9.05 -20.04
CA LEU A 175 10.88 -10.02 -20.34
C LEU A 175 9.74 -9.91 -19.32
N ALA A 176 9.38 -8.67 -18.99
CA ALA A 176 8.30 -8.31 -18.11
C ALA A 176 7.01 -8.03 -18.90
N GLY A 177 5.87 -8.40 -18.33
CA GLY A 177 4.54 -8.11 -18.89
C GLY A 177 3.90 -9.32 -19.61
N PRO A 178 2.86 -9.09 -20.42
CA PRO A 178 2.02 -10.15 -20.96
C PRO A 178 2.78 -11.11 -21.90
N PRO A 179 2.29 -12.35 -22.06
CA PRO A 179 1.09 -12.93 -21.48
C PRO A 179 1.26 -13.26 -20.00
N PHE A 180 0.18 -13.08 -19.27
CA PHE A 180 0.10 -13.41 -17.84
C PHE A 180 -0.48 -14.81 -17.65
N THR A 181 0.07 -15.53 -16.66
CA THR A 181 -0.51 -16.75 -16.10
C THR A 181 -1.29 -16.38 -14.85
N ALA A 182 -2.60 -16.63 -14.84
CA ALA A 182 -3.45 -16.47 -13.67
C ALA A 182 -3.48 -17.77 -12.84
N LYS A 183 -3.23 -17.67 -11.54
CA LYS A 183 -3.30 -18.79 -10.59
C LYS A 183 -4.28 -18.48 -9.48
N LEU A 184 -5.34 -19.27 -9.39
CA LEU A 184 -6.27 -19.26 -8.26
C LEU A 184 -5.76 -20.20 -7.17
N SER A 185 -5.54 -19.65 -5.98
CA SER A 185 -5.21 -20.39 -4.76
C SER A 185 -6.44 -20.44 -3.86
N ILE A 186 -6.73 -21.62 -3.32
CA ILE A 186 -7.87 -21.86 -2.42
C ILE A 186 -7.32 -22.37 -1.10
N LYS A 187 -7.73 -21.75 0.01
CA LYS A 187 -7.35 -22.17 1.35
C LYS A 187 -8.57 -22.23 2.26
N GLU A 188 -8.91 -23.44 2.69
CA GLU A 188 -9.92 -23.67 3.72
C GLU A 188 -9.32 -23.38 5.10
N LYS A 189 -10.06 -22.66 5.93
CA LYS A 189 -9.71 -22.36 7.32
C LYS A 189 -10.48 -23.29 8.26
N SER A 190 -9.97 -23.45 9.47
CA SER A 190 -10.55 -24.35 10.49
C SER A 190 -11.97 -23.97 10.94
N ASP A 191 -12.41 -22.75 10.69
CA ASP A 191 -13.78 -22.27 10.96
C ASP A 191 -14.76 -22.54 9.81
N GLY A 192 -14.34 -23.29 8.79
CA GLY A 192 -15.13 -23.59 7.59
C GLY A 192 -15.15 -22.46 6.56
N THR A 193 -14.41 -21.36 6.77
CA THR A 193 -14.29 -20.30 5.77
C THR A 193 -13.26 -20.67 4.69
N VAL A 194 -13.53 -20.25 3.45
CA VAL A 194 -12.62 -20.47 2.31
C VAL A 194 -12.08 -19.13 1.83
N SER A 195 -10.76 -19.04 1.74
CA SER A 195 -10.06 -17.89 1.16
C SER A 195 -9.66 -18.19 -0.27
N PHE A 196 -10.00 -17.28 -1.18
CA PHE A 196 -9.56 -17.30 -2.57
C PHE A 196 -8.50 -16.23 -2.78
N SER A 197 -7.49 -16.52 -3.58
CA SER A 197 -6.49 -15.53 -3.99
C SER A 197 -6.13 -15.76 -5.44
N LEU A 198 -6.33 -14.74 -6.26
CA LEU A 198 -5.95 -14.74 -7.67
C LEU A 198 -4.63 -13.99 -7.80
N ASN A 199 -3.61 -14.69 -8.31
CA ASN A 199 -2.28 -14.11 -8.53
C ASN A 199 -1.96 -14.18 -10.02
N TYR A 200 -1.32 -13.14 -10.55
CA TYR A 200 -0.89 -13.11 -11.94
C TYR A 200 0.63 -13.12 -11.97
N LYS A 201 1.19 -13.96 -12.83
CA LYS A 201 2.63 -13.99 -13.09
C LYS A 201 2.92 -13.79 -14.57
N ASP A 202 3.97 -13.08 -14.91
CA ASP A 202 4.42 -12.99 -16.30
C ASP A 202 5.23 -14.24 -16.73
N ARG A 203 5.83 -14.16 -17.93
CA ARG A 203 6.71 -15.19 -18.50
C ARG A 203 7.93 -15.51 -17.64
N LYS A 204 8.38 -14.58 -16.79
CA LYS A 204 9.53 -14.73 -15.90
C LYS A 204 9.15 -15.15 -14.49
N GLY A 205 7.85 -15.20 -14.19
CA GLY A 205 7.34 -15.53 -12.87
C GLY A 205 7.23 -14.32 -11.95
N ASN A 206 7.40 -13.09 -12.46
CA ASN A 206 7.22 -11.86 -11.71
C ASN A 206 5.75 -11.72 -11.32
N ASP A 207 5.47 -11.33 -10.08
CA ASP A 207 4.11 -11.11 -9.62
C ASP A 207 3.56 -9.78 -10.15
N PHE A 208 2.31 -9.82 -10.63
CA PHE A 208 1.57 -8.66 -11.13
C PHE A 208 0.23 -8.50 -10.44
N SER A 209 -0.15 -7.23 -10.31
CA SER A 209 -1.54 -6.82 -10.12
C SER A 209 -2.13 -6.48 -11.49
N LEU A 210 -3.33 -6.98 -11.78
CA LEU A 210 -4.10 -6.65 -12.98
C LEU A 210 -5.42 -6.02 -12.55
N LEU A 211 -5.71 -4.82 -13.04
CA LEU A 211 -6.79 -3.97 -12.55
C LEU A 211 -7.44 -3.23 -13.72
N PRO A 212 -8.77 -3.02 -13.73
CA PRO A 212 -9.38 -2.06 -14.64
C PRO A 212 -8.99 -0.62 -14.25
N GLU A 213 -8.74 0.26 -15.23
CA GLU A 213 -8.29 1.66 -15.01
C GLU A 213 -9.27 2.44 -14.12
N ASN A 214 -10.57 2.19 -14.27
CA ASN A 214 -11.62 2.81 -13.49
C ASN A 214 -12.03 1.92 -12.31
N ARG A 215 -11.26 1.95 -11.21
CA ARG A 215 -11.57 1.29 -9.92
C ARG A 215 -12.85 1.79 -9.20
N ASN A 216 -13.72 2.56 -9.86
CA ASN A 216 -14.92 3.09 -9.21
C ASN A 216 -15.98 2.01 -8.91
N ASP A 217 -15.86 0.80 -9.46
CA ASP A 217 -17.00 -0.11 -9.51
C ASP A 217 -16.67 -1.45 -8.83
N GLY A 218 -16.65 -1.44 -7.50
CA GLY A 218 -16.81 -2.64 -6.68
C GLY A 218 -15.57 -3.52 -6.49
N ALA A 219 -15.63 -4.34 -5.45
CA ALA A 219 -14.68 -5.43 -5.28
C ALA A 219 -14.87 -6.46 -6.39
N PRO A 220 -13.80 -7.15 -6.84
CA PRO A 220 -13.89 -8.05 -7.98
C PRO A 220 -15.03 -9.07 -7.80
N GLY A 221 -15.76 -9.32 -8.87
CA GLY A 221 -16.75 -10.39 -8.92
C GLY A 221 -16.10 -11.72 -9.28
N PHE A 222 -16.76 -12.82 -8.95
CA PHE A 222 -16.50 -14.11 -9.58
C PHE A 222 -17.81 -14.67 -10.11
N GLU A 223 -17.72 -15.39 -11.22
CA GLU A 223 -18.80 -16.21 -11.75
C GLU A 223 -18.26 -17.63 -11.92
N VAL A 224 -19.07 -18.62 -11.60
CA VAL A 224 -18.78 -20.01 -11.90
C VAL A 224 -19.77 -20.46 -12.93
N LEU A 225 -19.23 -20.93 -14.04
CA LEU A 225 -19.99 -21.38 -15.19
C LEU A 225 -20.01 -22.92 -15.22
N SER A 226 -21.07 -23.49 -15.76
CA SER A 226 -21.12 -24.90 -16.13
C SER A 226 -20.20 -25.16 -17.32
N ALA A 227 -20.04 -26.44 -17.70
CA ALA A 227 -19.29 -26.80 -18.89
C ALA A 227 -19.90 -26.24 -20.20
N SER A 228 -21.19 -25.89 -20.20
CA SER A 228 -21.87 -25.23 -21.34
C SER A 228 -21.77 -23.71 -21.31
N GLY A 229 -21.09 -23.12 -20.32
CA GLY A 229 -20.99 -21.67 -20.14
C GLY A 229 -22.18 -21.04 -19.41
N GLU A 230 -23.12 -21.84 -18.89
CA GLU A 230 -24.24 -21.34 -18.09
C GLU A 230 -23.76 -20.89 -16.70
N LYS A 231 -24.14 -19.69 -16.29
CA LYS A 231 -23.81 -19.16 -14.96
C LYS A 231 -24.54 -19.93 -13.86
N LEU A 232 -23.78 -20.67 -13.05
CA LEU A 232 -24.29 -21.47 -11.93
C LEU A 232 -24.43 -20.63 -10.65
N TRP A 233 -23.41 -19.80 -10.35
CA TRP A 233 -23.44 -18.85 -9.23
C TRP A 233 -22.42 -17.73 -9.47
N SER A 234 -22.60 -16.62 -8.76
CA SER A 234 -21.69 -15.49 -8.76
C SER A 234 -21.62 -14.86 -7.37
N GLY A 235 -20.51 -14.18 -7.09
CA GLY A 235 -20.36 -13.39 -5.88
C GLY A 235 -19.44 -12.20 -6.11
N GLU A 236 -19.43 -11.28 -5.16
CA GLU A 236 -18.49 -10.16 -5.10
C GLU A 236 -17.55 -10.42 -3.93
N PHE A 237 -16.25 -10.16 -4.12
CA PHE A 237 -15.33 -10.07 -3.00
C PHE A 237 -15.77 -8.90 -2.10
N LYS A 238 -15.39 -8.90 -0.81
CA LYS A 238 -15.51 -7.72 0.04
C LYS A 238 -14.10 -7.33 0.44
N TYR A 239 -13.74 -6.05 0.30
CA TYR A 239 -12.52 -5.53 0.89
C TYR A 239 -12.72 -5.49 2.40
N GLY A 240 -11.87 -6.23 3.13
CA GLY A 240 -11.84 -6.24 4.60
C GLY A 240 -11.10 -5.05 5.18
#